data_AF-A0A7W9AHZ8-F1
#
_entry.id   AF-A0A7W9AHZ8-F1
#
_cell.length_a   1.000
_cell.length_b   1.000
_cell.length_c   1.000
_cell.angle_alpha   90.00
_cell.angle_beta   90.00
_cell.angle_gamma   90.00
#
_symmetry.space_group_name_H-M   'P 1'
#
loop_
_entity.id
_entity.type
_entity.pdbx_description
1 polymer ?
#
loop_
_entity_poly.entity_id
_entity_poly.type
_entity_poly.pdbx_seq_one_letter_code
_entity_poly.pdbx_strand_id
1 'polypeptide(L)'
;MRPFVPVAAAALAERLRSEILPELTGFRAGNVAMTAAMFDMIGEEWDRAAARLFEENAAIRALLLRGGVRPPQDQDDDLRISALDANNDALRQALITLHAALEQRDDAGARALEDAIWDELRRSVERRTISSANF
;
A
#
# COMPACT_ATOMS: atom_id res chain seq x y z
N MET A 1 -22.75 -12.07 9.99
CA MET A 1 -21.41 -12.04 10.64
C MET A 1 -20.42 -11.52 9.62
N ARG A 2 -19.53 -10.60 10.01
CA ARG A 2 -18.40 -10.19 9.17
C ARG A 2 -17.28 -11.21 9.41
N PRO A 3 -16.77 -11.93 8.39
CA PRO A 3 -15.65 -12.83 8.58
C PRO A 3 -14.43 -12.01 9.01
N PHE A 4 -13.78 -12.42 10.10
CA PHE A 4 -12.56 -11.78 10.57
C PHE A 4 -11.37 -12.47 9.90
N VAL A 5 -11.09 -12.01 8.67
CA VAL A 5 -10.09 -12.62 7.78
C VAL A 5 -8.70 -12.77 8.42
N PRO A 6 -8.19 -11.82 9.24
CA PRO A 6 -6.92 -12.01 9.93
C PRO A 6 -6.89 -13.26 10.83
N VAL A 7 -7.97 -13.54 11.56
CA VAL A 7 -8.06 -14.76 12.40
C VAL A 7 -8.16 -16.02 11.55
N ALA A 8 -8.93 -15.97 10.46
CA ALA A 8 -9.05 -17.12 9.56
C ALA A 8 -7.72 -17.45 8.89
N ALA A 9 -6.99 -16.44 8.42
CA ALA A 9 -5.69 -16.60 7.79
C ALA A 9 -4.64 -17.13 8.79
N ALA A 10 -4.59 -16.58 10.01
CA ALA A 10 -3.70 -17.06 11.06
C ALA A 10 -3.98 -18.52 11.45
N ALA A 11 -5.27 -18.91 11.55
CA ALA A 11 -5.64 -20.29 11.84
C ALA A 11 -5.23 -21.27 10.73
N LEU A 12 -5.32 -20.86 9.46
CA LEU A 12 -4.87 -21.67 8.32
C LEU A 12 -3.35 -21.81 8.31
N ALA A 13 -2.62 -20.70 8.52
CA ALA A 13 -1.16 -20.71 8.60
C ALA A 13 -0.67 -21.64 9.72
N GLU A 14 -1.30 -21.57 10.89
CA GLU A 14 -0.96 -22.42 12.03
C GLU A 14 -1.20 -23.89 11.73
N ARG A 15 -2.32 -24.27 11.13
CA ARG A 15 -2.60 -25.66 10.72
C ARG A 15 -1.57 -26.17 9.72
N LEU A 16 -1.20 -25.36 8.73
CA LEU A 16 -0.17 -25.74 7.77
C LEU A 16 1.18 -26.00 8.46
N ARG A 17 1.57 -25.18 9.44
CA ARG A 17 2.84 -25.33 10.17
C ARG A 17 2.83 -26.48 11.18
N SER A 18 1.74 -26.68 11.90
CA SER A 18 1.65 -27.62 13.04
C SER A 18 1.19 -29.01 12.64
N GLU A 19 0.30 -29.14 11.65
CA GLU A 19 -0.32 -30.42 11.27
C GLU A 19 0.25 -30.99 9.97
N ILE A 20 0.56 -30.14 8.99
CA ILE A 20 0.91 -30.60 7.62
C ILE A 20 2.42 -30.60 7.37
N LEU A 21 3.10 -29.51 7.71
CA LEU A 21 4.53 -29.34 7.45
C LEU A 21 5.43 -30.46 8.02
N PRO A 22 5.19 -30.99 9.25
CA PRO A 22 6.02 -32.06 9.81
C PRO A 22 5.97 -33.38 9.02
N GLU A 23 4.90 -33.62 8.27
CA GLU A 23 4.69 -34.82 7.46
C GLU A 23 5.33 -34.73 6.07
N LEU A 24 5.97 -33.60 5.74
CA LEU A 24 6.52 -33.31 4.43
C LEU A 24 8.03 -33.17 4.47
N THR A 25 8.68 -33.46 3.34
CA THR A 25 10.12 -33.25 3.15
C THR A 25 10.42 -32.62 1.80
N GLY A 26 11.64 -32.06 1.68
CA GLY A 26 12.14 -31.46 0.44
C GLY A 26 11.27 -30.30 -0.07
N PHE A 27 11.09 -30.24 -1.39
CA PHE A 27 10.36 -29.15 -2.06
C PHE A 27 8.92 -28.96 -1.55
N ARG A 28 8.22 -30.04 -1.20
CA ARG A 28 6.83 -29.96 -0.72
C ARG A 28 6.73 -29.27 0.64
N ALA A 29 7.66 -29.54 1.55
CA ALA A 29 7.76 -28.84 2.83
C ALA A 29 8.01 -27.34 2.62
N GLY A 30 8.92 -27.00 1.70
CA GLY A 30 9.19 -25.60 1.34
C GLY A 30 7.94 -24.86 0.82
N ASN A 31 7.18 -25.48 -0.08
CA ASN A 31 5.95 -24.87 -0.61
C ASN A 31 4.89 -24.64 0.47
N VAL A 32 4.72 -25.59 1.39
CA VAL A 32 3.74 -25.45 2.48
C VAL A 32 4.17 -24.38 3.49
N ALA A 33 5.46 -24.32 3.82
CA ALA A 33 6.00 -23.26 4.67
C ALA A 33 5.79 -21.87 4.04
N MET A 34 6.06 -21.73 2.74
CA MET A 34 5.81 -20.47 2.01
C MET A 34 4.32 -20.13 1.97
N THR A 35 3.45 -21.11 1.75
CA THR A 35 1.99 -20.91 1.76
C THR A 35 1.51 -20.42 3.12
N ALA A 36 2.02 -21.00 4.23
CA ALA A 36 1.69 -20.53 5.57
C ALA A 36 2.13 -19.08 5.80
N ALA A 37 3.35 -18.73 5.39
CA ALA A 37 3.85 -17.36 5.45
C ALA A 37 2.99 -16.38 4.63
N MET A 38 2.52 -16.79 3.44
CA MET A 38 1.61 -15.98 2.64
C MET A 38 0.27 -15.71 3.36
N PHE A 39 -0.27 -16.69 4.10
CA PHE A 39 -1.46 -16.47 4.92
C PHE A 39 -1.24 -15.46 6.04
N ASP A 40 -0.07 -15.51 6.71
CA ASP A 40 0.28 -14.50 7.71
C ASP A 40 0.30 -13.09 7.10
N MET A 41 0.95 -12.93 5.93
CA MET A 41 0.99 -11.67 5.19
C MET A 41 -0.41 -11.18 4.78
N ILE A 42 -1.25 -12.07 4.27
CA ILE A 42 -2.65 -11.73 3.90
C ILE A 42 -3.42 -11.24 5.13
N GLY A 43 -3.27 -11.91 6.28
CA GLY A 43 -3.93 -11.52 7.52
C GLY A 43 -3.48 -10.13 8.00
N GLU A 44 -2.20 -9.84 7.91
CA GLU A 44 -1.61 -8.55 8.25
C GLU A 44 -2.07 -7.39 7.35
N GLU A 45 -2.22 -7.65 6.05
CA GLU A 45 -2.52 -6.63 5.05
C GLU A 45 -4.02 -6.42 4.83
N TRP A 46 -4.86 -7.41 5.14
CA TRP A 46 -6.29 -7.39 4.84
C TRP A 46 -7.01 -6.13 5.35
N ASP A 47 -6.76 -5.75 6.60
CA ASP A 47 -7.46 -4.63 7.23
C ASP A 47 -6.77 -3.28 6.95
N ARG A 48 -5.45 -3.30 6.74
CA ARG A 48 -4.64 -2.09 6.56
C ARG A 48 -4.61 -1.60 5.11
N ALA A 49 -4.78 -2.49 4.12
CA ALA A 49 -4.59 -2.16 2.71
C ALA A 49 -5.49 -1.00 2.24
N ALA A 50 -6.81 -1.11 2.46
CA ALA A 50 -7.75 -0.08 2.02
C ALA A 50 -7.54 1.25 2.76
N ALA A 51 -7.32 1.22 4.07
CA ALA A 51 -7.08 2.42 4.87
C ALA A 51 -5.84 3.19 4.40
N ARG A 52 -4.72 2.49 4.19
CA ARG A 52 -3.48 3.11 3.70
C ARG A 52 -3.66 3.74 2.32
N LEU A 53 -4.32 3.05 1.40
CA LEU A 53 -4.56 3.58 0.05
C LEU A 53 -5.45 4.81 0.07
N PHE A 54 -6.50 4.79 0.90
CA PHE A 54 -7.39 5.93 1.08
C PHE A 54 -6.65 7.17 1.62
N GLU A 55 -5.85 6.99 2.67
CA GLU A 55 -5.02 8.05 3.25
C GLU A 55 -4.02 8.61 2.23
N GLU A 56 -3.35 7.72 1.49
CA GLU A 56 -2.38 8.11 0.47
C GLU A 56 -3.03 8.86 -0.69
N ASN A 57 -4.16 8.37 -1.21
CA ASN A 57 -4.89 9.04 -2.29
C ASN A 57 -5.34 10.44 -1.87
N ALA A 58 -5.82 10.59 -0.62
CA ALA A 58 -6.18 11.89 -0.08
C ALA A 58 -4.97 12.83 0.02
N ALA A 59 -3.82 12.34 0.48
CA ALA A 59 -2.60 13.14 0.59
C ALA A 59 -2.09 13.60 -0.79
N ILE A 60 -2.05 12.70 -1.79
CA ILE A 60 -1.61 13.05 -3.14
C ILE A 60 -2.59 14.06 -3.78
N ARG A 61 -3.90 13.89 -3.61
CA ARG A 61 -4.90 14.88 -4.08
C ARG A 61 -4.64 16.27 -3.51
N ALA A 62 -4.35 16.36 -2.21
CA ALA A 62 -4.04 17.64 -1.58
C ALA A 62 -2.78 18.30 -2.18
N LEU A 63 -1.74 17.52 -2.48
CA LEU A 63 -0.52 18.02 -3.14
C LEU A 63 -0.79 18.52 -4.56
N LEU A 64 -1.58 17.77 -5.35
CA LEU A 64 -1.96 18.18 -6.71
C LEU A 64 -2.73 19.51 -6.68
N LEU A 65 -3.74 19.62 -5.80
CA LEU A 65 -4.52 20.85 -5.65
C LEU A 65 -3.65 22.04 -5.22
N ARG A 66 -2.71 21.83 -4.29
CA ARG A 66 -1.73 22.87 -3.89
C ARG A 66 -0.83 23.29 -5.06
N GLY A 67 -0.52 22.38 -5.98
CA GLY A 67 0.20 22.65 -7.23
C GLY A 67 -0.65 23.25 -8.34
N GLY A 68 -1.95 23.49 -8.11
CA GLY A 68 -2.87 23.99 -9.13
C GLY A 68 -3.27 22.95 -10.18
N VAL A 69 -2.99 21.66 -9.94
CA VAL A 69 -3.35 20.55 -10.82
C VAL A 69 -4.66 19.94 -10.34
N ARG A 70 -5.66 19.87 -11.22
CA ARG A 70 -6.90 19.16 -10.91
C ARG A 70 -6.61 17.66 -10.82
N PRO A 71 -6.94 16.98 -9.71
CA PRO A 71 -6.78 15.53 -9.63
C PRO A 71 -7.73 14.83 -10.62
N PRO A 72 -7.37 13.63 -11.12
CA PRO A 72 -8.20 12.86 -12.05
C PRO A 72 -9.56 12.49 -11.46
N GLN A 73 -9.65 12.37 -10.13
CA GLN A 73 -10.87 12.14 -9.39
C GLN A 73 -10.84 12.98 -8.10
N ASP A 74 -11.99 13.53 -7.71
CA ASP A 74 -12.07 14.47 -6.58
C ASP A 74 -12.03 13.75 -5.21
N GLN A 75 -12.54 12.50 -5.13
CA GLN A 75 -12.58 11.68 -3.92
C GLN A 75 -12.67 10.18 -4.25
N ASP A 76 -12.41 9.29 -3.29
CA ASP A 76 -12.60 7.85 -3.49
C ASP A 76 -14.05 7.44 -3.14
N ASP A 77 -14.86 7.19 -4.17
CA ASP A 77 -16.27 6.75 -4.03
C ASP A 77 -16.41 5.23 -3.88
N ASP A 78 -15.36 4.48 -4.21
CA ASP A 78 -15.28 3.03 -4.13
C ASP A 78 -14.11 2.63 -3.24
N LEU A 79 -14.41 1.95 -2.13
CA LEU A 79 -13.44 1.57 -1.11
C LEU A 79 -12.84 0.18 -1.34
N ARG A 80 -13.16 -0.49 -2.46
CA ARG A 80 -12.47 -1.73 -2.84
C ARG A 80 -11.00 -1.42 -3.10
N ILE A 81 -10.11 -2.27 -2.58
CA ILE A 81 -8.65 -2.12 -2.74
C ILE A 81 -8.27 -1.91 -4.22
N SER A 82 -8.84 -2.71 -5.14
CA SER A 82 -8.54 -2.59 -6.56
C SER A 82 -8.97 -1.24 -7.17
N ALA A 83 -10.04 -0.62 -6.66
CA ALA A 83 -10.45 0.71 -7.10
C ALA A 83 -9.54 1.80 -6.51
N LEU A 84 -9.20 1.67 -5.23
CA LEU A 84 -8.27 2.56 -4.55
C LEU A 84 -6.87 2.54 -5.17
N ASP A 85 -6.38 1.36 -5.59
CA ASP A 85 -5.10 1.20 -6.30
C ASP A 85 -5.14 1.87 -7.68
N ALA A 86 -6.19 1.63 -8.47
CA ALA A 86 -6.34 2.28 -9.77
C ALA A 86 -6.35 3.82 -9.66
N ASN A 87 -7.01 4.34 -8.61
CA ASN A 87 -7.00 5.76 -8.30
C ASN A 87 -5.60 6.24 -7.86
N ASN A 88 -4.89 5.46 -7.05
CA ASN A 88 -3.52 5.76 -6.62
C ASN A 88 -2.58 5.88 -7.83
N ASP A 89 -2.67 4.95 -8.77
CA ASP A 89 -1.86 4.95 -9.99
C ASP A 89 -2.09 6.22 -10.83
N ALA A 90 -3.36 6.58 -11.05
CA ALA A 90 -3.71 7.80 -11.77
C ALA A 90 -3.20 9.07 -11.06
N LEU A 91 -3.33 9.12 -9.73
CA LEU A 91 -2.83 10.22 -8.91
C LEU A 91 -1.30 10.33 -8.95
N ARG A 92 -0.58 9.20 -8.90
CA ARG A 92 0.88 9.16 -9.01
C ARG A 92 1.37 9.63 -10.36
N GLN A 93 0.69 9.28 -11.45
CA GLN A 93 1.02 9.82 -12.78
C GLN A 93 0.86 11.33 -12.86
N ALA A 94 -0.23 11.87 -12.28
CA ALA A 94 -0.41 13.31 -12.18
C ALA A 94 0.68 13.96 -11.30
N LEU A 95 1.09 13.31 -10.22
CA LEU A 95 2.13 13.79 -9.31
C LEU A 95 3.51 13.85 -10.00
N ILE A 96 3.85 12.84 -10.80
CA ILE A 96 5.08 12.82 -11.62
C ILE A 96 5.08 14.01 -12.59
N THR A 97 3.95 14.26 -13.24
CA THR A 97 3.81 15.39 -14.17
C THR A 97 3.97 16.73 -13.45
N LEU A 98 3.37 16.88 -12.26
CA LEU A 98 3.54 18.06 -11.42
C LEU A 98 5.01 18.23 -11.02
N HIS A 99 5.66 17.18 -10.54
CA HIS A 99 7.07 17.21 -10.12
C HIS A 99 7.98 17.69 -11.26
N ALA A 100 7.84 17.12 -12.46
CA ALA A 100 8.60 17.54 -13.64
C ALA A 100 8.36 19.03 -14.02
N ALA A 101 7.16 19.56 -13.80
CA ALA A 101 6.88 20.98 -14.02
C ALA A 101 7.48 21.89 -12.93
N LEU A 102 7.62 21.40 -11.69
CA LEU A 102 8.29 22.12 -10.61
C LEU A 102 9.79 22.23 -10.82
N GLU A 103 10.43 21.20 -11.38
CA GLU A 103 11.86 21.21 -11.70
C GLU A 103 12.27 22.34 -12.67
N GLN A 104 11.32 22.84 -13.47
CA GLN A 104 11.55 23.96 -14.40
C GLN A 104 11.41 25.34 -13.74
N ARG A 105 11.09 25.39 -12.44
CA ARG A 105 10.79 26.61 -11.70
C ARG A 105 11.80 26.80 -10.57
N ASP A 106 12.38 27.99 -10.48
CA ASP A 106 13.37 28.32 -9.45
C ASP A 106 12.80 29.20 -8.32
N ASP A 107 11.48 29.15 -8.11
CA ASP A 107 10.80 29.94 -7.10
C ASP A 107 10.65 29.19 -5.76
N ALA A 108 10.55 29.94 -4.66
CA ALA A 108 10.43 29.37 -3.33
C ALA A 108 9.17 28.51 -3.15
N GLY A 109 8.10 28.82 -3.87
CA GLY A 109 6.87 28.03 -3.84
C GLY A 109 7.04 26.66 -4.49
N ALA A 110 7.80 26.59 -5.58
CA ALA A 110 8.14 25.33 -6.24
C ALA A 110 8.95 24.41 -5.33
N ARG A 111 10.03 24.93 -4.73
CA ARG A 111 10.87 24.17 -3.78
C ARG A 111 10.07 23.66 -2.58
N ALA A 112 9.24 24.52 -1.98
CA ALA A 112 8.42 24.14 -0.83
C ALA A 112 7.32 23.11 -1.16
N LEU A 113 6.87 23.03 -2.42
CA LEU A 113 5.94 21.99 -2.86
C LEU A 113 6.69 20.70 -3.18
N GLU A 114 7.88 20.79 -3.76
CA GLU A 114 8.76 19.66 -4.00
C GLU A 114 9.14 18.93 -2.71
N ASP A 115 9.55 19.67 -1.67
CA ASP A 115 9.83 19.13 -0.34
C ASP A 115 8.62 18.36 0.23
N ALA A 116 7.41 18.93 0.06
CA ALA A 116 6.19 18.29 0.53
C ALA A 116 5.83 17.01 -0.25
N ILE A 117 6.16 16.96 -1.54
CA ILE A 117 6.03 15.74 -2.36
C ILE A 117 7.01 14.67 -1.86
N TRP A 118 8.27 15.03 -1.64
CA TRP A 118 9.28 14.11 -1.12
C TRP A 118 8.93 13.57 0.27
N ASP A 119 8.42 14.42 1.16
CA ASP A 119 7.93 14.01 2.47
C ASP A 119 6.78 13.01 2.37
N GLU A 120 5.83 13.23 1.47
CA GLU A 120 4.71 12.30 1.28
C GLU A 120 5.15 10.97 0.67
N LEU A 121 6.09 10.99 -0.29
CA LEU A 121 6.66 9.77 -0.85
C LEU A 121 7.38 8.94 0.23
N ARG A 122 8.10 9.60 1.16
CA ARG A 122 8.69 8.94 2.32
C ARG A 122 7.64 8.30 3.21
N ARG A 123 6.59 9.04 3.58
CA ARG A 123 5.49 8.53 4.41
C ARG A 123 4.74 7.37 3.76
N SER A 124 4.56 7.40 2.44
CA SER A 124 3.94 6.30 1.69
C SER A 124 4.72 5.00 1.82
N VAL A 125 6.06 5.06 1.79
CA VAL A 125 6.91 3.90 2.04
C VAL A 125 6.78 3.44 3.50
N GLU A 126 6.84 4.36 4.46
CA GLU A 126 6.69 4.05 5.89
C GLU A 126 5.37 3.35 6.20
N ARG A 127 4.25 3.76 5.60
CA ARG A 127 2.94 3.10 5.74
C ARG A 127 2.93 1.66 5.20
N ARG A 128 3.78 1.36 4.22
CA ARG A 128 3.86 0.05 3.55
C ARG A 128 4.85 -0.91 4.18
N THR A 129 5.69 -0.44 5.11
CA THR A 129 6.62 -1.30 5.83
C THR A 129 5.84 -2.32 6.66
N ILE A 130 5.90 -3.59 6.24
CA ILE A 130 5.31 -4.71 6.96
C ILE A 130 6.25 -5.10 8.11
N SER A 131 5.71 -5.35 9.30
CA SER A 131 6.51 -5.71 10.48
C SER A 131 7.30 -7.01 10.31
N SER A 132 6.85 -7.89 9.41
CA SER A 132 7.46 -9.18 9.09
C SER A 132 8.53 -9.11 7.98
N ALA A 133 8.82 -7.94 7.40
CA ALA A 133 9.83 -7.76 6.34
C ALA A 133 11.26 -7.46 6.87
N ASN A 134 11.55 -7.83 8.12
CA ASN A 134 12.92 -7.89 8.62
C ASN A 134 13.42 -9.34 8.46
N PHE A 135 13.95 -9.67 7.29
CA PHE A 135 14.77 -10.87 7.09
C PHE A 135 16.22 -10.57 7.43
#